data_AF-A0A7S0JAH8-F1
#
_entry.id   AF-A0A7S0JAH8-F1
#
_cell.length_a   1.000
_cell.length_b   1.000
_cell.length_c   1.000
_cell.angle_alpha   90.00
_cell.angle_beta   90.00
_cell.angle_gamma   90.00
#
_symmetry.space_group_name_H-M   'P 1'
#
loop_
_entity.id
_entity.type
_entity.pdbx_description
1 polymer ?
#
loop_
_entity_poly.entity_id
_entity_poly.type
_entity_poly.pdbx_seq_one_letter_code
_entity_poly.pdbx_strand_id
1 'polypeptide(L)'
;QNDTGPSMLLVSSLSAPALVPAAVMPSRSAAVMMDVPDVTASPTGRAFAEAMPGVTAPLGFFDPLGFMDDKSPAEILMFREAELAHARVSMVAALGFLVQENFHPIFPDIGGPAARQLDEVLKTENGEGIMATLLFGVMLTEIARAKIGWKDPAEEMQALRPEYTPGDLGFDPFGVAPTNEAEMVSMKNKELNNGRLAMIALAGICTQEVITGTELLGSA
;
A
#
# COMPACT_ATOMS: atom_id res chain seq x y z
N GLN A 1 -9.23 44.61 -53.26
CA GLN A 1 -9.70 43.45 -52.48
C GLN A 1 -9.05 42.23 -53.11
N ASN A 2 -8.22 41.53 -52.32
CA ASN A 2 -7.54 40.26 -52.63
C ASN A 2 -6.53 40.31 -53.78
N ASP A 3 -5.39 39.64 -53.79
CA ASP A 3 -4.80 38.60 -52.94
C ASP A 3 -3.31 38.48 -53.34
N THR A 4 -2.55 37.66 -52.60
CA THR A 4 -1.22 37.07 -52.94
C THR A 4 0.04 37.70 -52.30
N GLY A 5 0.39 37.17 -51.12
CA GLY A 5 1.76 37.00 -50.67
C GLY A 5 1.83 35.76 -49.76
N PRO A 6 2.81 34.84 -49.91
CA PRO A 6 2.89 33.67 -49.05
C PRO A 6 3.55 34.09 -47.73
N SER A 7 2.75 34.21 -46.67
CA SER A 7 3.27 34.41 -45.32
C SER A 7 3.86 33.10 -44.81
N MET A 8 5.18 33.10 -44.76
CA MET A 8 6.06 32.13 -44.12
C MET A 8 5.60 31.86 -42.68
N LEU A 9 4.96 30.71 -42.44
CA LEU A 9 4.65 30.21 -41.10
C LEU A 9 5.95 29.77 -40.44
N LEU A 10 6.43 30.62 -39.54
CA LEU A 10 7.59 30.43 -38.69
C LEU A 10 7.23 29.36 -37.65
N VAL A 11 7.62 28.12 -37.89
CA VAL A 11 7.53 27.02 -36.92
C VAL A 11 8.49 27.33 -35.78
N SER A 12 7.98 27.89 -34.70
CA SER A 12 8.71 28.03 -33.44
C SER A 12 8.87 26.65 -32.81
N SER A 13 10.11 26.21 -32.69
CA SER A 13 10.52 24.99 -32.01
C SER A 13 10.14 25.05 -30.52
N LEU A 14 9.23 24.16 -30.11
CA LEU A 14 9.01 23.86 -28.70
C LEU A 14 10.28 23.20 -28.14
N SER A 15 11.02 23.95 -27.33
CA SER A 15 12.08 23.41 -26.48
C SER A 15 11.42 22.73 -25.28
N ALA A 16 11.57 21.40 -25.17
CA ALA A 16 11.14 20.63 -24.01
C ALA A 16 12.02 21.00 -22.79
N PRO A 17 11.46 21.24 -21.59
CA PRO A 17 12.29 21.37 -20.40
C PRO A 17 12.88 20.00 -20.06
N ALA A 18 14.21 19.95 -19.94
CA ALA A 18 14.95 18.78 -19.50
C ALA A 18 14.49 18.38 -18.09
N LEU A 19 14.06 17.12 -17.96
CA LEU A 19 13.79 16.47 -16.68
C LEU A 19 15.10 16.43 -15.88
N VAL A 20 15.16 17.23 -14.81
CA VAL A 20 16.26 17.17 -13.84
C VAL A 20 16.11 15.83 -13.09
N PRO A 21 17.10 14.93 -13.15
CA PRO A 21 17.05 13.73 -12.32
C PRO A 21 17.14 14.15 -10.86
N ALA A 22 16.13 13.78 -10.06
CA ALA A 22 16.16 13.94 -8.62
C ALA A 22 17.43 13.26 -8.09
N ALA A 23 18.28 14.04 -7.41
CA ALA A 23 19.46 13.51 -6.74
C ALA A 23 19.01 12.48 -5.70
N VAL A 24 19.38 11.21 -5.93
CA VAL A 24 19.27 10.16 -4.93
C VAL A 24 20.16 10.59 -3.75
N MET A 25 19.53 11.01 -2.65
CA MET A 25 20.25 11.22 -1.40
C MET A 25 20.81 9.85 -0.95
N PRO A 26 22.08 9.79 -0.51
CA PRO A 26 22.59 8.58 0.11
C PRO A 26 21.81 8.37 1.41
N SER A 27 21.01 7.30 1.46
CA SER A 27 20.44 6.82 2.72
C SER A 27 21.61 6.55 3.66
N ARG A 28 21.65 7.26 4.80
CA ARG A 28 22.45 6.84 5.95
C ARG A 28 21.70 5.72 6.68
N SER A 29 21.46 4.61 5.99
CA SER A 29 21.21 3.34 6.66
C SER A 29 22.57 2.87 7.15
N ALA A 30 22.84 3.10 8.44
CA ALA A 30 23.80 2.25 9.13
C ALA A 30 23.26 0.83 8.97
N ALA A 31 23.93 0.02 8.16
CA ALA A 31 23.74 -1.42 8.18
C ALA A 31 24.03 -1.86 9.61
N VAL A 32 22.98 -2.05 10.40
CA VAL A 32 23.09 -2.77 11.65
C VAL A 32 23.32 -4.20 11.21
N MET A 33 24.60 -4.59 11.20
CA MET A 33 25.00 -5.99 11.22
C MET A 33 24.23 -6.61 12.38
N MET A 34 23.23 -7.43 12.05
CA MET A 34 22.66 -8.35 13.01
C MET A 34 23.85 -9.17 13.51
N ASP A 35 24.16 -9.06 14.80
CA ASP A 35 25.00 -10.06 15.45
C ASP A 35 24.19 -11.35 15.39
N VAL A 36 24.45 -12.15 14.34
CA VAL A 36 23.79 -13.43 14.12
C VAL A 36 24.39 -14.35 15.18
N PRO A 37 23.66 -14.74 16.24
CA PRO A 37 24.14 -15.76 17.14
C PRO A 37 24.35 -17.05 16.33
N ASP A 38 25.47 -17.70 16.63
CA ASP A 38 25.98 -18.96 16.09
C ASP A 38 24.92 -19.87 15.43
N VAL A 39 25.14 -20.18 14.14
CA VAL A 39 24.24 -20.93 13.26
C VAL A 39 24.17 -22.38 13.70
N THR A 40 23.22 -22.69 14.58
CA THR A 40 22.67 -24.05 14.72
C THR A 40 21.15 -23.99 14.57
N ALA A 41 20.73 -24.18 13.31
CA ALA A 41 19.36 -24.12 12.78
C ALA A 41 18.66 -22.76 12.94
N SER A 42 18.70 -21.94 11.88
CA SER A 42 17.70 -20.87 11.71
C SER A 42 16.31 -21.52 11.87
N PRO A 43 15.45 -21.01 12.76
CA PRO A 43 14.15 -21.61 12.97
C PRO A 43 13.41 -21.61 11.62
N THR A 44 12.80 -22.74 11.26
CA THR A 44 12.04 -22.89 10.02
C THR A 44 10.56 -23.07 10.37
N GLY A 45 9.68 -22.75 9.41
CA GLY A 45 8.24 -22.87 9.59
C GLY A 45 7.70 -22.03 10.75
N ARG A 46 6.92 -22.67 11.61
CA ARG A 46 6.24 -22.04 12.75
C ARG A 46 7.17 -21.30 13.72
N ALA A 47 8.33 -21.87 14.04
CA ALA A 47 9.28 -21.26 14.98
C ALA A 47 9.83 -19.91 14.45
N PHE A 48 9.99 -19.80 13.13
CA PHE A 48 10.35 -18.53 12.49
C PHE A 48 9.21 -17.52 12.61
N ALA A 49 7.97 -17.98 12.37
CA ALA A 49 6.80 -17.13 12.39
C ALA A 49 6.46 -16.59 13.79
N GLU A 50 6.73 -17.37 14.83
CA GLU A 50 6.55 -16.98 16.23
C GLU A 50 7.55 -15.90 16.68
N ALA A 51 8.75 -15.84 16.09
CA ALA A 51 9.76 -14.83 16.39
C ALA A 51 9.50 -13.47 15.73
N MET A 52 8.58 -13.40 14.76
CA MET A 52 8.29 -12.17 14.04
C MET A 52 7.39 -11.20 14.84
N PRO A 53 7.47 -9.88 14.57
CA PRO A 53 6.48 -8.92 15.03
C PRO A 53 5.05 -9.30 14.60
N GLY A 54 4.06 -9.01 15.43
CA GLY A 54 2.65 -9.32 15.21
C GLY A 54 2.09 -10.46 16.07
N VAL A 55 2.94 -11.13 16.84
CA VAL A 55 2.56 -12.09 17.88
C VAL A 55 2.32 -11.32 19.17
N THR A 56 1.09 -10.85 19.37
CA THR A 56 0.71 -10.05 20.54
C THR A 56 -0.47 -10.67 21.27
N ALA A 57 -0.56 -10.43 22.59
CA ALA A 57 -1.77 -10.75 23.35
C ALA A 57 -2.98 -9.97 22.78
N PRO A 58 -4.21 -10.52 22.83
CA PRO A 58 -4.63 -11.74 23.54
C PRO A 58 -4.49 -13.05 22.74
N LEU A 59 -4.26 -12.99 21.42
CA LEU A 59 -4.30 -14.17 20.55
C LEU A 59 -2.96 -14.91 20.44
N GLY A 60 -1.83 -14.23 20.69
CA GLY A 60 -0.51 -14.82 20.48
C GLY A 60 -0.29 -15.19 19.01
N PHE A 61 0.24 -16.39 18.76
CA PHE A 61 0.44 -16.89 17.41
C PHE A 61 -0.83 -17.61 16.93
N PHE A 62 -1.57 -16.96 16.03
CA PHE A 62 -2.84 -17.44 15.50
C PHE A 62 -2.65 -18.12 14.14
N ASP A 63 -2.39 -19.43 14.17
CA ASP A 63 -2.43 -20.32 12.99
C ASP A 63 -3.06 -21.67 13.38
N PRO A 64 -4.41 -21.74 13.48
CA PRO A 64 -5.10 -22.98 13.85
C PRO A 64 -5.10 -24.03 12.72
N LEU A 65 -4.81 -23.63 11.48
CA LEU A 65 -4.84 -24.50 10.30
C LEU A 65 -3.46 -25.02 9.90
N GLY A 66 -2.39 -24.58 10.57
CA GLY A 66 -1.03 -25.05 10.35
C GLY A 66 -0.46 -24.62 9.00
N PHE A 67 -0.89 -23.47 8.47
CA PHE A 67 -0.39 -23.00 7.18
C PHE A 67 1.10 -22.66 7.20
N MET A 68 1.69 -22.39 8.37
CA MET A 68 3.09 -22.00 8.51
C MET A 68 4.05 -23.17 8.80
N ASP A 69 3.55 -24.38 9.07
CA ASP A 69 4.38 -25.49 9.55
C ASP A 69 5.39 -25.98 8.49
N ASP A 70 4.96 -26.11 7.23
CA ASP A 70 5.78 -26.64 6.12
C ASP A 70 6.45 -25.55 5.26
N LYS A 71 6.46 -24.29 5.71
CA LYS A 71 6.87 -23.15 4.87
C LYS A 71 8.30 -22.71 5.10
N SER A 72 8.96 -22.34 4.01
CA SER A 72 10.27 -21.72 4.06
C SER A 72 10.19 -20.30 4.66
N PRO A 73 11.28 -19.79 5.28
CA PRO A 73 11.30 -18.42 5.79
C PRO A 73 10.96 -17.37 4.71
N ALA A 74 11.37 -17.58 3.46
CA ALA A 74 11.07 -16.67 2.35
C ALA A 74 9.56 -16.60 2.04
N GLU A 75 8.87 -17.74 2.04
CA GLU A 75 7.40 -17.77 1.85
C GLU A 75 6.66 -17.11 3.01
N ILE A 76 7.16 -17.29 4.24
CA ILE A 76 6.59 -16.66 5.43
C ILE A 76 6.74 -15.13 5.35
N LEU A 77 7.89 -14.63 4.89
CA LEU A 77 8.12 -13.21 4.66
C LEU A 77 7.25 -12.66 3.52
N MET A 78 6.99 -13.46 2.48
CA MET A 78 6.05 -13.09 1.41
C MET A 78 4.63 -12.92 1.95
N PHE A 79 4.16 -13.82 2.82
CA PHE A 79 2.85 -13.65 3.46
C PHE A 79 2.81 -12.46 4.41
N ARG A 80 3.92 -12.15 5.07
CA ARG A 80 4.02 -10.93 5.88
C ARG A 80 3.89 -9.67 5.04
N GLU A 81 4.55 -9.62 3.88
CA GLU A 81 4.41 -8.52 2.92
C GLU A 81 2.96 -8.39 2.46
N ALA A 82 2.31 -9.51 2.13
CA ALA A 82 0.91 -9.51 1.72
C ALA A 82 -0.01 -9.00 2.83
N GLU A 83 0.18 -9.46 4.07
CA GLU A 83 -0.59 -8.99 5.24
C GLU A 83 -0.43 -7.47 5.45
N LEU A 84 0.80 -6.96 5.38
CA LEU A 84 1.08 -5.52 5.54
C LEU A 84 0.48 -4.68 4.42
N ALA A 85 0.56 -5.14 3.17
CA ALA A 85 -0.05 -4.44 2.03
C ALA A 85 -1.58 -4.36 2.18
N HIS A 86 -2.25 -5.47 2.53
CA HIS A 86 -3.69 -5.48 2.75
C HIS A 86 -4.09 -4.64 3.96
N ALA A 87 -3.31 -4.70 5.04
CA ALA A 87 -3.51 -3.89 6.23
C ALA A 87 -3.48 -2.39 5.90
N ARG A 88 -2.44 -1.92 5.19
CA ARG A 88 -2.29 -0.50 4.83
C ARG A 88 -3.41 0.00 3.92
N VAL A 89 -3.75 -0.77 2.90
CA VAL A 89 -4.88 -0.44 2.00
C VAL A 89 -6.20 -0.42 2.78
N SER A 90 -6.42 -1.38 3.68
CA SER A 90 -7.66 -1.45 4.47
C SER A 90 -7.77 -0.32 5.49
N MET A 91 -6.67 0.12 6.10
CA MET A 91 -6.68 1.27 7.02
C MET A 91 -7.10 2.56 6.32
N VAL A 92 -6.57 2.81 5.12
CA VAL A 92 -6.95 3.99 4.32
C VAL A 92 -8.37 3.86 3.80
N ALA A 93 -8.78 2.67 3.36
CA ALA A 93 -10.13 2.41 2.88
C ALA A 93 -11.17 2.60 3.99
N ALA A 94 -10.98 2.03 5.18
CA ALA A 94 -11.92 2.16 6.29
C ALA A 94 -12.10 3.64 6.69
N LEU A 95 -11.03 4.43 6.73
CA LEU A 95 -11.13 5.87 6.94
C LEU A 95 -11.86 6.56 5.79
N GLY A 96 -11.58 6.17 4.54
CA GLY A 96 -12.23 6.67 3.34
C GLY A 96 -13.75 6.50 3.37
N PHE A 97 -14.24 5.31 3.72
CA PHE A 97 -15.67 5.03 3.87
C PHE A 97 -16.33 5.98 4.89
N LEU A 98 -15.73 6.15 6.08
CA LEU A 98 -16.28 7.01 7.13
C LEU A 98 -16.32 8.50 6.75
N VAL A 99 -15.31 8.97 6.01
CA VAL A 99 -15.24 10.36 5.55
C VAL A 99 -16.17 10.59 4.38
N GLN A 100 -16.22 9.65 3.43
CA GLN A 100 -17.02 9.79 2.22
C GLN A 100 -18.49 9.93 2.59
N GLU A 101 -19.07 9.05 3.40
CA GLU A 101 -20.50 9.14 3.76
C GLU A 101 -20.96 10.53 4.23
N ASN A 102 -20.11 11.27 4.96
CA ASN A 102 -20.47 12.59 5.50
C ASN A 102 -19.97 13.77 4.65
N PHE A 103 -18.93 13.59 3.84
CA PHE A 103 -18.21 14.69 3.21
C PHE A 103 -17.68 14.36 1.82
N HIS A 104 -18.31 14.97 0.80
CA HIS A 104 -18.01 14.78 -0.62
C HIS A 104 -17.57 16.10 -1.29
N PRO A 105 -16.30 16.52 -1.14
CA PRO A 105 -15.85 17.82 -1.66
C PRO A 105 -15.68 17.87 -3.18
N ILE A 106 -15.43 16.72 -3.82
CA ILE A 106 -15.18 16.61 -5.27
C ILE A 106 -16.48 16.35 -6.05
N PHE A 107 -17.43 15.62 -5.44
CA PHE A 107 -18.72 15.26 -6.03
C PHE A 107 -19.86 15.50 -5.02
N PRO A 108 -20.26 16.76 -4.77
CA PRO A 108 -21.22 17.11 -3.72
C PRO A 108 -22.63 16.58 -3.95
N ASP A 109 -22.97 16.27 -5.21
CA ASP A 109 -24.30 15.79 -5.61
C ASP A 109 -24.44 14.26 -5.57
N ILE A 110 -23.35 13.53 -5.26
CA ILE A 110 -23.32 12.07 -5.16
C ILE A 110 -23.30 11.71 -3.67
N GLY A 111 -24.34 11.03 -3.21
CA GLY A 111 -24.52 10.58 -1.83
C GLY A 111 -25.10 9.16 -1.78
N GLY A 112 -25.40 8.66 -0.59
CA GLY A 112 -25.81 7.26 -0.41
C GLY A 112 -24.64 6.34 -0.08
N PRO A 113 -24.85 5.01 -0.09
CA PRO A 113 -23.88 4.03 0.41
C PRO A 113 -22.52 4.13 -0.30
N ALA A 114 -21.45 4.35 0.47
CA ALA A 114 -20.10 4.55 -0.03
C ALA A 114 -19.62 3.40 -0.95
N ALA A 115 -20.06 2.16 -0.71
CA ALA A 115 -19.76 0.99 -1.53
C ALA A 115 -20.24 1.10 -2.98
N ARG A 116 -21.25 1.94 -3.26
CA ARG A 116 -21.83 2.15 -4.61
C ARG A 116 -21.49 3.49 -5.23
N GLN A 117 -20.95 4.43 -4.46
CA GLN A 117 -20.64 5.77 -4.96
C GLN A 117 -19.66 5.75 -6.14
N LEU A 118 -18.71 4.81 -6.15
CA LEU A 118 -17.78 4.70 -7.27
C LEU A 118 -18.50 4.42 -8.61
N ASP A 119 -19.56 3.61 -8.60
CA ASP A 119 -20.35 3.31 -9.80
C ASP A 119 -21.10 4.54 -10.33
N GLU A 120 -21.43 5.49 -9.45
CA GLU A 120 -22.10 6.75 -9.79
C GLU A 120 -21.09 7.80 -10.28
N VAL A 121 -19.94 7.91 -9.60
CA VAL A 121 -18.83 8.77 -10.01
C VAL A 121 -18.42 8.44 -11.43
N LEU A 122 -18.25 7.16 -11.77
CA LEU A 122 -17.84 6.72 -13.11
C LEU A 122 -18.83 7.07 -14.23
N LYS A 123 -20.11 7.31 -13.92
CA LYS A 123 -21.12 7.75 -14.91
C LYS A 123 -21.10 9.25 -15.15
N THR A 124 -20.36 10.01 -14.34
CA THR A 124 -20.24 11.46 -14.47
C THR A 124 -19.28 11.80 -15.61
N GLU A 125 -19.51 12.92 -16.30
CA GLU A 125 -18.72 13.38 -17.46
C GLU A 125 -17.20 13.40 -17.20
N ASN A 126 -16.78 13.81 -15.99
CA ASN A 126 -15.37 13.88 -15.61
C ASN A 126 -14.88 12.67 -14.78
N GLY A 127 -15.80 11.77 -14.39
CA GLY A 127 -15.50 10.70 -13.43
C GLY A 127 -14.54 9.66 -13.98
N GLU A 128 -14.73 9.24 -15.22
CA GLU A 128 -13.85 8.28 -15.89
C GLU A 128 -12.41 8.80 -15.97
N GLY A 129 -12.21 10.06 -16.35
CA GLY A 129 -10.88 10.67 -16.47
C GLY A 129 -10.16 10.82 -15.13
N ILE A 130 -10.88 11.23 -14.08
CA ILE A 130 -10.33 11.36 -12.72
C ILE A 130 -9.92 9.97 -12.20
N MET A 131 -10.78 8.97 -12.36
CA MET A 131 -10.51 7.60 -11.91
C MET A 131 -9.37 6.94 -12.70
N ALA A 132 -9.31 7.16 -14.02
CA ALA A 132 -8.20 6.67 -14.85
C ALA A 132 -6.85 7.29 -14.42
N THR A 133 -6.84 8.58 -14.11
CA THR A 133 -5.63 9.27 -13.61
C THR A 133 -5.20 8.74 -12.24
N LEU A 134 -6.15 8.48 -11.34
CA LEU A 134 -5.88 7.86 -10.05
C LEU A 134 -5.31 6.44 -10.21
N LEU A 135 -5.93 5.60 -11.05
CA LEU A 135 -5.45 4.24 -11.34
C LEU A 135 -4.06 4.27 -11.98
N PHE A 136 -3.78 5.23 -12.85
CA PHE A 136 -2.45 5.41 -13.43
C PHE A 136 -1.42 5.77 -12.34
N GLY A 137 -1.77 6.64 -11.40
CA GLY A 137 -0.94 6.96 -10.23
C GLY A 137 -0.65 5.72 -9.37
N VAL A 138 -1.68 4.93 -9.04
CA VAL A 138 -1.54 3.66 -8.31
C VAL A 138 -0.65 2.68 -9.08
N MET A 139 -0.80 2.59 -10.39
CA MET A 139 0.04 1.73 -11.23
C MET A 139 1.53 2.11 -11.13
N LEU A 140 1.86 3.41 -11.16
CA LEU A 140 3.25 3.86 -11.02
C LEU A 140 3.82 3.55 -9.63
N THR A 141 3.05 3.74 -8.57
CA THR A 141 3.49 3.45 -7.20
C THR A 141 3.64 1.94 -6.96
N GLU A 142 2.75 1.13 -7.53
CA GLU A 142 2.83 -0.33 -7.51
C GLU A 142 4.08 -0.84 -8.24
N ILE A 143 4.43 -0.26 -9.40
CA ILE A 143 5.69 -0.58 -10.10
C ILE A 143 6.89 -0.19 -9.24
N ALA A 144 6.88 0.98 -8.62
CA ALA A 144 7.98 1.41 -7.75
C ALA A 144 8.15 0.44 -6.56
N ARG A 145 7.06 0.05 -5.91
CA ARG A 145 7.04 -0.95 -4.85
C ARG A 145 7.59 -2.30 -5.33
N ALA A 146 7.13 -2.78 -6.48
CA ALA A 146 7.58 -4.04 -7.07
C ALA A 146 9.09 -4.05 -7.29
N LYS A 147 9.65 -2.95 -7.82
CA LYS A 147 11.09 -2.81 -8.06
C LYS A 147 11.95 -2.77 -6.79
N ILE A 148 11.39 -2.39 -5.65
CA ILE A 148 12.12 -2.32 -4.38
C ILE A 148 12.16 -3.71 -3.74
N GLY A 149 11.01 -4.37 -3.59
CA GLY A 149 10.91 -5.59 -2.78
C GLY A 149 10.99 -6.92 -3.53
N TRP A 150 10.66 -6.95 -4.82
CA TRP A 150 10.47 -8.21 -5.56
C TRP A 150 11.64 -8.50 -6.51
N LYS A 151 11.93 -9.80 -6.70
CA LYS A 151 12.86 -10.26 -7.73
C LYS A 151 12.24 -10.10 -9.12
N ASP A 152 13.09 -10.04 -10.14
CA ASP A 152 12.60 -9.99 -11.51
C ASP A 152 11.88 -11.31 -11.85
N PRO A 153 10.69 -11.25 -12.46
CA PRO A 153 9.90 -12.45 -12.79
C PRO A 153 10.62 -13.44 -13.71
N ALA A 154 11.67 -13.00 -14.42
CA ALA A 154 12.51 -13.84 -15.26
C ALA A 154 13.47 -14.74 -14.45
N GLU A 155 13.80 -14.36 -13.21
CA GLU A 155 14.65 -15.14 -12.31
C GLU A 155 13.82 -16.06 -11.43
N GLU A 156 12.84 -15.48 -10.72
CA GLU A 156 11.99 -16.21 -9.79
C GLU A 156 10.64 -15.50 -9.63
N MET A 157 9.56 -16.19 -9.92
CA MET A 157 8.22 -15.63 -9.83
C MET A 157 7.77 -15.59 -8.36
N GLN A 158 7.21 -14.45 -7.93
CA GLN A 158 6.66 -14.26 -6.58
C GLN A 158 7.67 -14.45 -5.43
N ALA A 159 8.95 -14.12 -5.65
CA ALA A 159 9.96 -14.12 -4.61
C ALA A 159 10.37 -12.70 -4.19
N LEU A 160 10.51 -12.50 -2.88
CA LEU A 160 11.09 -11.29 -2.31
C LEU A 160 12.62 -11.32 -2.44
N ARG A 161 13.24 -10.14 -2.52
CA ARG A 161 14.70 -10.01 -2.48
C ARG A 161 15.23 -10.38 -1.09
N PRO A 162 16.38 -11.08 -0.99
CA PRO A 162 16.90 -11.53 0.30
C PRO A 162 17.27 -10.38 1.25
N GLU A 163 17.63 -9.21 0.72
CA GLU A 163 17.97 -8.01 1.50
C GLU A 163 16.76 -7.14 1.84
N TYR A 164 15.56 -7.48 1.34
CA TYR A 164 14.35 -6.69 1.56
C TYR A 164 13.64 -7.09 2.86
N THR A 165 13.35 -6.08 3.70
CA THR A 165 12.50 -6.27 4.87
C THR A 165 11.04 -6.06 4.49
N PRO A 166 10.13 -7.02 4.78
CA PRO A 166 8.71 -6.85 4.46
C PRO A 166 8.13 -5.55 5.04
N GLY A 167 7.42 -4.82 4.19
CA GLY A 167 6.76 -3.56 4.46
C GLY A 167 7.68 -2.33 4.43
N ASP A 168 8.98 -2.48 4.23
CA ASP A 168 9.94 -1.37 4.23
C ASP A 168 10.17 -0.81 2.83
N LEU A 169 9.53 0.32 2.52
CA LEU A 169 9.70 1.02 1.25
C LEU A 169 10.69 2.18 1.34
N GLY A 170 11.38 2.35 2.47
CA GLY A 170 12.26 3.50 2.71
C GLY A 170 11.52 4.84 2.76
N PHE A 171 10.20 4.82 2.98
CA PHE A 171 9.36 6.02 3.03
C PHE A 171 9.23 6.54 4.47
N ASP A 172 10.22 7.32 4.91
CA ASP A 172 10.17 8.09 6.16
C ASP A 172 10.60 9.55 5.92
N PRO A 173 9.72 10.39 5.33
CA PRO A 173 10.06 11.78 5.04
C PRO A 173 10.19 12.64 6.31
N PHE A 174 9.64 12.21 7.44
CA PHE A 174 9.62 12.97 8.69
C PHE A 174 10.61 12.46 9.75
N GLY A 175 11.33 11.37 9.48
CA GLY A 175 12.30 10.79 10.40
C GLY A 175 11.66 10.31 11.71
N VAL A 176 10.41 9.87 11.65
CA VAL A 176 9.65 9.45 12.84
C VAL A 176 9.92 8.00 13.22
N ALA A 177 10.67 7.25 12.39
CA ALA A 177 11.10 5.92 12.75
C ALA A 177 12.08 5.98 13.95
N PRO A 178 11.77 5.33 15.08
CA PRO A 178 12.66 5.22 16.21
C PRO A 178 13.90 4.42 15.81
N THR A 179 15.03 4.82 16.36
CA THR A 179 16.31 4.14 16.14
C THR A 179 16.48 2.90 17.03
N ASN A 180 15.62 2.76 18.06
CA ASN A 180 15.65 1.63 18.99
C ASN A 180 14.83 0.45 18.45
N GLU A 181 15.44 -0.73 18.40
CA GLU A 181 14.83 -1.96 17.90
C GLU A 181 13.53 -2.34 18.64
N ALA A 182 13.52 -2.21 19.97
CA ALA A 182 12.34 -2.54 20.77
C ALA A 182 11.15 -1.60 20.47
N GLU A 183 11.43 -0.32 20.21
CA GLU A 183 10.42 0.66 19.84
C GLU A 183 9.91 0.43 18.42
N MET A 184 10.80 0.06 17.49
CA MET A 184 10.45 -0.34 16.13
C MET A 184 9.50 -1.54 16.13
N VAL A 185 9.80 -2.58 16.92
CA VAL A 185 8.93 -3.76 17.06
C VAL A 185 7.57 -3.36 17.64
N SER A 186 7.55 -2.48 18.64
CA SER A 186 6.31 -1.96 19.23
C SER A 186 5.44 -1.21 18.21
N MET A 187 6.04 -0.38 17.37
CA MET A 187 5.30 0.33 16.32
C MET A 187 4.79 -0.62 15.23
N LYS A 188 5.62 -1.58 14.78
CA LYS A 188 5.19 -2.62 13.82
C LYS A 188 4.00 -3.42 14.36
N ASN A 189 4.01 -3.76 15.64
CA ASN A 189 2.89 -4.44 16.31
C ASN A 189 1.62 -3.58 16.31
N LYS A 190 1.74 -2.27 16.55
CA LYS A 190 0.60 -1.34 16.51
C LYS A 190 0.02 -1.20 15.09
N GLU A 191 0.88 -1.03 14.10
CA GLU A 191 0.48 -0.97 12.69
C GLU A 191 -0.28 -2.23 12.29
N LEU A 192 0.27 -3.41 12.63
CA LEU A 192 -0.33 -4.67 12.25
C LEU A 192 -1.67 -4.93 12.94
N ASN A 193 -1.78 -4.61 14.24
CA ASN A 193 -3.03 -4.79 14.97
C ASN A 193 -4.14 -3.85 14.48
N ASN A 194 -3.80 -2.59 14.20
CA ASN A 194 -4.74 -1.66 13.56
C ASN A 194 -5.11 -2.11 12.14
N GLY A 195 -4.14 -2.64 11.39
CA GLY A 195 -4.34 -3.20 10.06
C GLY A 195 -5.30 -4.39 10.04
N ARG A 196 -5.11 -5.35 10.95
CA ARG A 196 -5.99 -6.52 11.13
C ARG A 196 -7.42 -6.11 11.48
N LEU A 197 -7.56 -5.15 12.40
CA LEU A 197 -8.85 -4.58 12.74
C LEU A 197 -9.50 -3.91 11.51
N ALA A 198 -8.73 -3.12 10.77
CA ALA A 198 -9.23 -2.42 9.58
C ALA A 198 -9.67 -3.38 8.46
N MET A 199 -8.95 -4.48 8.24
CA MET A 199 -9.35 -5.52 7.28
C MET A 199 -10.72 -6.12 7.62
N ILE A 200 -10.96 -6.42 8.90
CA ILE A 200 -12.25 -6.96 9.37
C ILE A 200 -13.34 -5.88 9.30
N ALA A 201 -13.02 -4.65 9.72
CA ALA A 201 -13.96 -3.53 9.69
C ALA A 201 -14.43 -3.25 8.26
N LEU A 202 -13.51 -3.15 7.30
CA LEU A 202 -13.85 -2.91 5.89
C LEU A 202 -14.73 -4.02 5.32
N ALA A 203 -14.41 -5.29 5.60
CA ALA A 203 -15.25 -6.41 5.18
C ALA A 203 -16.67 -6.31 5.79
N GLY A 204 -16.78 -5.89 7.04
CA GLY A 204 -18.06 -5.65 7.73
C GLY A 204 -18.85 -4.50 7.11
N ILE A 205 -18.21 -3.35 6.88
CA ILE A 205 -18.81 -2.16 6.27
C ILE A 205 -19.37 -2.50 4.89
N CYS A 206 -18.55 -3.08 4.01
CA CYS A 206 -18.98 -3.49 2.68
C CYS A 206 -20.14 -4.49 2.74
N THR A 207 -20.10 -5.47 3.65
CA THR A 207 -21.16 -6.46 3.80
C THR A 207 -22.47 -5.82 4.28
N GLN A 208 -22.40 -4.90 5.25
CA GLN A 208 -23.57 -4.21 5.78
C GLN A 208 -24.22 -3.35 4.69
N GLU A 209 -23.47 -2.46 4.04
CA GLU A 209 -24.00 -1.57 3.01
C GLU A 209 -24.60 -2.33 1.82
N VAL A 210 -23.98 -3.43 1.39
CA VAL A 210 -24.50 -4.25 0.28
C VAL A 210 -25.82 -4.95 0.65
N ILE A 211 -25.98 -5.39 1.91
CA ILE A 211 -27.18 -6.09 2.36
C ILE A 211 -28.30 -5.12 2.71
N THR A 212 -28.02 -4.05 3.45
CA THR A 212 -29.03 -3.10 3.93
C THR A 212 -29.40 -2.08 2.85
N GLY A 213 -28.49 -1.77 1.93
CA GLY A 213 -28.67 -0.71 0.94
C GLY A 213 -28.72 0.69 1.54
N THR A 214 -28.24 0.85 2.78
CA THR A 214 -28.24 2.12 3.52
C THR A 214 -26.81 2.49 3.91
N GLU A 215 -26.59 3.78 4.13
CA GLU A 215 -25.34 4.32 4.69
C GLU A 215 -25.05 3.68 6.07
N LEU A 216 -23.76 3.50 6.36
CA LEU A 216 -23.25 2.90 7.58
C LEU A 216 -23.57 3.75 8.82
N LEU A 217 -23.47 5.08 8.70
CA LEU A 217 -23.75 6.01 9.81
C LEU A 217 -25.23 6.43 9.90
N GLY A 218 -26.06 5.98 8.95
CA GLY A 218 -27.45 6.41 8.79
C GLY A 218 -27.52 7.83 8.18
N SER A 219 -28.63 8.12 7.50
CA SER A 219 -28.82 9.44 6.89
C SER A 219 -28.86 10.52 7.96
N ALA A 220 -27.88 11.42 7.95
CA ALA A 220 -27.88 12.63 8.78
C ALA A 220 -28.89 13.68 8.28
#